data_AF-A0A8T2UFR3-F1
#
_entry.id   AF-A0A8T2UFR3-F1
#
_cell.length_a   1.000
_cell.length_b   1.000
_cell.length_c   1.000
_cell.angle_alpha   90.00
_cell.angle_beta   90.00
_cell.angle_gamma   90.00
#
_symmetry.space_group_name_H-M   'P 1'
#
loop_
_entity.id
_entity.type
_entity.pdbx_description
1 polymer ?
#
loop_
_entity_poly.entity_id
_entity_poly.type
_entity_poly.pdbx_seq_one_letter_code
_entity_poly.pdbx_strand_id
1 'polypeptide(L)'
;MECKDRTGRVTLSKTARTSMVGIYSIRFQSKPLSDMGTCSVKLAGTSPRSSCAAPGVMNRPLSLSIKLFGMAAYNADGLFFKPSKPMSFCPKAKKTSAPSPKLSLPPLPFAKLSACTAQDWMNPKYRCYWRTWSPKTPIGLWYGPAANKRYGSSMTLEQGLRGSGEINRVLLRESIAATLNAFNSLPFYYNAVQVNYYFNQALAGSSKDVQKWALNFKRANSGYNGKARCLMTPCK
;
A
#
# COMPACT_ATOMS: atom_id res chain seq x y z
N MET A 1 11.17 2.40 -13.93
CA MET A 1 12.17 3.10 -13.10
C MET A 1 13.47 3.03 -13.83
N GLU A 2 14.17 4.14 -13.92
CA GLU A 2 15.46 4.26 -14.60
C GLU A 2 16.41 5.07 -13.74
N CYS A 3 17.65 4.60 -13.62
CA CYS A 3 18.75 5.37 -13.08
C CYS A 3 19.70 5.72 -14.22
N LYS A 4 20.19 6.96 -14.19
CA LYS A 4 21.16 7.46 -15.17
C LYS A 4 22.48 7.78 -14.49
N ASP A 5 23.58 7.65 -15.21
CA ASP A 5 24.85 8.21 -14.75
C ASP A 5 24.92 9.72 -14.99
N ARG A 6 26.04 10.35 -14.63
CA ARG A 6 26.28 11.79 -14.84
C ARG A 6 26.29 12.20 -16.31
N THR A 7 26.51 11.25 -17.23
CA THR A 7 26.47 11.48 -18.69
C THR A 7 25.06 11.32 -19.26
N GLY A 8 24.08 10.95 -18.42
CA GLY A 8 22.69 10.73 -18.81
C GLY A 8 22.41 9.34 -19.39
N ARG A 9 23.42 8.45 -19.42
CA ARG A 9 23.28 7.07 -19.90
C ARG A 9 22.56 6.23 -18.85
N VAL A 10 21.60 5.40 -19.29
CA VAL A 10 20.84 4.52 -18.41
C VAL A 10 21.74 3.40 -17.89
N THR A 11 21.90 3.32 -16.57
CA THR A 11 22.73 2.31 -15.89
C THR A 11 21.90 1.24 -15.21
N LEU A 12 20.64 1.55 -14.87
CA LEU A 12 19.69 0.60 -14.31
C LEU A 12 18.31 0.92 -14.88
N SER A 13 17.59 -0.10 -15.33
CA SER A 13 16.19 0.03 -15.70
C SER A 13 15.40 -1.17 -15.19
N LYS A 14 14.23 -0.90 -14.63
CA LYS A 14 13.29 -1.94 -14.20
C LYS A 14 11.85 -1.48 -14.32
N THR A 15 11.02 -2.35 -14.87
CA THR A 15 9.59 -2.11 -15.05
C THR A 15 8.80 -2.90 -14.01
N ALA A 16 7.75 -2.28 -13.47
CA ALA A 16 6.76 -2.94 -12.64
C ALA A 16 5.36 -2.54 -13.12
N ARG A 17 4.40 -3.43 -12.86
CA ARG A 17 3.00 -3.19 -13.16
C ARG A 17 2.32 -2.62 -11.92
N THR A 18 1.57 -1.55 -12.12
CA THR A 18 0.76 -0.95 -11.07
C THR A 18 -0.40 -1.89 -10.70
N SER A 19 -0.66 -2.05 -9.40
CA SER A 19 -1.83 -2.74 -8.87
C SER A 19 -3.10 -1.97 -9.22
N MET A 20 -4.26 -2.60 -9.02
CA MET A 20 -5.53 -1.98 -9.39
C MET A 20 -5.84 -0.70 -8.61
N VAL A 21 -5.22 -0.51 -7.44
CA VAL A 21 -5.35 0.70 -6.62
C VAL A 21 -4.23 1.72 -6.82
N GLY A 22 -3.42 1.57 -7.87
CA GLY A 22 -2.39 2.57 -8.19
C GLY A 22 -1.05 2.36 -7.48
N ILE A 23 -0.82 1.23 -6.79
CA ILE A 23 0.43 0.96 -6.07
C ILE A 23 1.36 0.09 -6.91
N TYR A 24 2.65 0.41 -6.92
CA TYR A 24 3.68 -0.41 -7.51
C TYR A 24 4.83 -0.60 -6.52
N SER A 25 5.62 -1.64 -6.72
CA SER A 25 6.82 -1.90 -5.92
C SER A 25 7.87 -2.54 -6.82
N ILE A 26 9.09 -2.03 -6.74
CA ILE A 26 10.23 -2.51 -7.53
C ILE A 26 11.32 -2.94 -6.56
N ARG A 27 11.80 -4.17 -6.70
CA ARG A 27 12.99 -4.65 -6.00
C ARG A 27 14.21 -4.54 -6.90
N PHE A 28 15.32 -4.05 -6.38
CA PHE A 28 16.61 -4.04 -7.05
C PHE A 28 17.68 -4.60 -6.12
N GLN A 29 18.69 -5.25 -6.70
CA GLN A 29 19.90 -5.64 -6.00
C GLN A 29 20.98 -4.65 -6.46
N SER A 30 21.20 -3.59 -5.70
CA SER A 30 22.33 -2.68 -5.95
C SER A 30 23.51 -3.12 -5.10
N LYS A 31 24.74 -2.96 -5.62
CA LYS A 31 25.93 -2.88 -4.77
C LYS A 31 25.73 -1.76 -3.73
N PRO A 32 26.30 -1.89 -2.52
CA PRO A 32 25.95 -1.00 -1.42
C PRO A 32 26.32 0.46 -1.76
N LEU A 33 25.39 1.38 -1.46
CA LEU A 33 25.58 2.83 -1.38
C LEU A 33 25.71 3.64 -2.67
N SER A 34 25.21 3.19 -3.81
CA SER A 34 24.95 4.14 -4.91
C SER A 34 23.76 5.03 -4.53
N ASP A 35 24.01 6.34 -4.42
CA ASP A 35 22.99 7.37 -4.28
C ASP A 35 21.97 7.21 -5.41
N MET A 36 20.72 6.89 -5.05
CA MET A 36 19.63 6.77 -6.02
C MET A 36 19.05 8.12 -6.43
N GLY A 37 19.71 9.24 -6.10
CA GLY A 37 19.34 10.58 -6.55
C GLY A 37 19.28 10.73 -8.07
N THR A 38 19.98 9.88 -8.84
CA THR A 38 19.89 9.86 -10.30
C THR A 38 18.78 8.95 -10.85
N CYS A 39 18.01 8.33 -9.96
CA CYS A 39 16.92 7.43 -10.31
C CYS A 39 15.57 8.15 -10.34
N SER A 40 14.77 7.79 -11.34
CA SER A 40 13.41 8.31 -11.50
C SER A 40 12.44 7.21 -11.92
N VAL A 41 11.19 7.38 -11.55
CA VAL A 41 10.08 6.53 -12.01
C VAL A 41 9.34 7.25 -13.11
N LYS A 42 9.02 6.50 -14.16
CA LYS A 42 8.27 6.97 -15.31
C LYS A 42 7.08 6.06 -15.55
N LEU A 43 5.95 6.62 -15.95
CA LEU A 43 4.85 5.83 -16.48
C LEU A 43 5.26 5.26 -17.82
N ALA A 44 5.18 3.94 -17.95
CA ALA A 44 5.44 3.22 -19.19
C ALA A 44 4.11 2.98 -19.93
N GLY A 45 4.10 3.25 -21.24
CA GLY A 45 2.97 2.97 -22.12
C GLY A 45 1.86 4.01 -22.10
N THR A 46 0.71 3.62 -22.66
CA THR A 46 -0.51 4.42 -22.73
C THR A 46 -1.46 4.07 -21.59
N SER A 47 -2.35 5.00 -21.25
CA SER A 47 -3.35 4.76 -20.22
C SER A 47 -4.22 3.55 -20.58
N PRO A 48 -4.50 2.64 -19.64
CA PRO A 48 -5.40 1.51 -19.86
C PRO A 48 -6.87 1.94 -20.02
N ARG A 49 -7.20 3.22 -19.79
CA ARG A 49 -8.54 3.77 -19.99
C ARG A 49 -8.50 4.96 -20.93
N SER A 50 -9.29 4.89 -22.01
CA SER A 50 -9.46 5.99 -22.98
C SER A 50 -9.91 7.29 -22.30
N SER A 51 -10.71 7.22 -21.25
CA SER A 51 -11.19 8.38 -20.49
C SER A 51 -10.11 9.11 -19.68
N CYS A 52 -8.96 8.48 -19.42
CA CYS A 52 -7.83 9.05 -18.70
C CYS A 52 -6.54 8.91 -19.53
N ALA A 53 -6.54 9.33 -20.79
CA ALA A 53 -5.41 9.11 -21.70
C ALA A 53 -4.40 10.27 -21.77
N ALA A 54 -4.74 11.47 -21.29
CA ALA A 54 -3.86 12.62 -21.40
C ALA A 54 -2.70 12.52 -20.39
N PRO A 55 -1.47 12.89 -20.79
CA PRO A 55 -0.33 12.88 -19.87
C PRO A 55 -0.58 13.89 -18.74
N GLY A 56 -0.49 13.39 -17.51
CA GLY A 56 -0.44 14.23 -16.31
C GLY A 56 1.01 14.38 -15.87
N VAL A 57 1.34 13.78 -14.74
CA VAL A 57 2.72 13.71 -14.25
C VAL A 57 3.31 12.36 -14.66
N MET A 58 4.26 12.41 -15.60
CA MET A 58 4.80 11.21 -16.25
C MET A 58 6.17 10.77 -15.73
N ASN A 59 6.88 11.64 -14.99
CA ASN A 59 8.20 11.35 -14.43
C ASN A 59 8.35 11.96 -13.03
N ARG A 60 8.93 11.22 -12.08
CA ARG A 60 9.24 11.69 -10.71
C ARG A 60 10.57 11.13 -10.22
N PRO A 61 11.39 11.93 -9.52
CA PRO A 61 12.58 11.42 -8.86
C PRO A 61 12.21 10.46 -7.72
N LEU A 62 13.15 9.59 -7.36
CA LEU A 62 13.05 8.78 -6.15
C LEU A 62 13.52 9.59 -4.94
N SER A 63 12.75 9.56 -3.87
CA SER A 63 13.10 10.13 -2.57
C SER A 63 13.36 9.01 -1.58
N LEU A 64 14.48 9.08 -0.85
CA LEU A 64 14.79 8.11 0.20
C LEU A 64 13.77 8.22 1.32
N SER A 65 13.08 7.12 1.62
CA SER A 65 12.10 7.06 2.69
C SER A 65 12.70 6.49 3.97
N ILE A 66 13.47 5.42 3.83
CA ILE A 66 14.07 4.72 4.98
C ILE A 66 15.33 3.97 4.55
N LYS A 67 16.34 3.97 5.42
CA LYS A 67 17.61 3.24 5.22
C LYS A 67 18.02 2.61 6.55
N LEU A 68 17.93 1.29 6.63
CA LEU A 68 18.22 0.52 7.85
C LEU A 68 18.77 -0.87 7.47
N PHE A 69 19.76 -1.36 8.25
CA PHE A 69 20.28 -2.72 8.14
C PHE A 69 20.69 -3.15 6.71
N GLY A 70 21.37 -2.28 5.98
CA GLY A 70 21.81 -2.54 4.60
C GLY A 70 20.68 -2.55 3.55
N MET A 71 19.44 -2.25 3.94
CA MET A 71 18.30 -2.07 3.05
C MET A 71 17.89 -0.61 2.98
N ALA A 72 17.47 -0.16 1.80
CA ALA A 72 16.90 1.15 1.59
C ALA A 72 15.58 1.03 0.82
N ALA A 73 14.57 1.78 1.25
CA ALA A 73 13.33 1.95 0.50
C ALA A 73 13.20 3.41 0.06
N TYR A 74 12.74 3.57 -1.17
CA TYR A 74 12.56 4.85 -1.82
C TYR A 74 11.11 4.96 -2.27
N ASN A 75 10.54 6.15 -2.17
CA ASN A 75 9.22 6.49 -2.67
C ASN A 75 9.34 7.49 -3.80
N ALA A 76 8.27 7.64 -4.57
CA ALA A 76 8.11 8.74 -5.50
C ALA A 76 6.71 9.30 -5.37
N ASP A 77 6.55 10.58 -5.67
CA ASP A 77 5.22 11.18 -5.79
C ASP A 77 4.39 10.45 -6.86
N GLY A 78 3.07 10.59 -6.74
CA GLY A 78 2.12 10.00 -7.66
C GLY A 78 2.40 10.40 -9.11
N LEU A 79 2.50 9.39 -9.97
CA LEU A 79 2.47 9.53 -11.42
C LEU A 79 1.05 9.23 -11.88
N PHE A 80 0.53 10.01 -12.83
CA PHE A 80 -0.85 9.81 -13.29
C PHE A 80 -1.06 10.30 -14.71
N PHE A 81 -1.99 9.62 -15.39
CA PHE A 81 -2.70 10.17 -16.52
C PHE A 81 -3.91 10.95 -16.03
N LYS A 82 -4.33 11.96 -16.80
CA LYS A 82 -5.52 12.77 -16.51
C LYS A 82 -6.55 12.61 -17.63
N PRO A 83 -7.82 12.92 -17.36
CA PRO A 83 -8.82 13.07 -18.41
C PRO A 83 -8.44 14.19 -19.38
N SER A 84 -8.79 14.01 -20.67
CA SER A 84 -8.54 15.03 -21.70
C SER A 84 -9.33 16.32 -21.48
N LYS A 85 -10.45 16.24 -20.76
CA LYS A 85 -11.26 17.39 -20.33
C LYS A 85 -11.40 17.36 -18.80
N PRO A 86 -11.24 18.48 -18.10
CA PRO A 86 -11.51 18.55 -16.66
C PRO A 86 -12.92 18.04 -16.36
N MET A 87 -13.06 17.28 -15.28
CA MET A 87 -14.36 16.78 -14.85
C MET A 87 -15.26 17.94 -14.41
N SER A 88 -16.57 17.77 -14.49
CA SER A 88 -17.55 18.82 -14.15
C SER A 88 -17.44 19.35 -12.70
N PHE A 89 -16.94 18.52 -11.79
CA PHE A 89 -16.69 18.88 -10.40
C PHE A 89 -15.37 19.63 -10.18
N CYS A 90 -14.47 19.69 -11.16
CA CYS A 90 -13.26 20.48 -11.03
C CYS A 90 -13.66 21.95 -10.92
N PRO A 91 -13.18 22.69 -9.90
CA PRO A 91 -13.50 24.10 -9.75
C PRO A 91 -13.07 24.82 -11.03
N LYS A 92 -14.05 25.38 -11.74
CA LYS A 92 -13.78 26.28 -12.87
C LYS A 92 -13.00 27.45 -12.29
N ALA A 93 -11.91 27.87 -12.92
CA ALA A 93 -11.13 29.00 -12.46
C ALA A 93 -12.00 30.28 -12.47
N LYS A 94 -12.67 30.56 -11.36
CA LYS A 94 -13.30 31.84 -11.02
C LYS A 94 -13.03 32.12 -9.54
N LYS A 95 -12.39 33.27 -9.29
CA LYS A 95 -12.17 33.85 -7.97
C LYS A 95 -13.53 34.19 -7.34
N THR A 96 -14.00 33.37 -6.42
CA THR A 96 -14.75 33.81 -5.22
C THR A 96 -14.96 32.61 -4.30
N SER A 97 -14.48 32.74 -3.06
CA SER A 97 -14.63 31.77 -1.98
C SER A 97 -16.08 31.74 -1.50
N ALA A 98 -16.86 30.76 -1.98
CA ALA A 98 -18.06 30.33 -1.27
C ALA A 98 -17.67 29.32 -0.17
N PRO A 99 -18.34 29.30 1.00
CA PRO A 99 -18.07 28.29 2.01
C PRO A 99 -18.38 26.92 1.44
N SER A 100 -17.40 26.02 1.41
CA SER A 100 -17.62 24.65 0.94
C SER A 100 -18.74 23.99 1.75
N PRO A 101 -19.63 23.21 1.11
CA PRO A 101 -20.55 22.35 1.83
C PRO A 101 -19.73 21.46 2.77
N LYS A 102 -20.13 21.37 4.04
CA LYS A 102 -19.51 20.44 5.01
C LYS A 102 -19.68 19.03 4.47
N LEU A 103 -18.65 18.52 3.79
CA LEU A 103 -18.55 17.12 3.45
C LEU A 103 -18.53 16.36 4.78
N SER A 104 -19.45 15.42 4.97
CA SER A 104 -19.39 14.47 6.08
C SER A 104 -18.13 13.63 5.90
N LEU A 105 -17.03 14.10 6.50
CA LEU A 105 -15.80 13.32 6.54
C LEU A 105 -16.14 12.00 7.27
N PRO A 106 -15.83 10.83 6.67
CA PRO A 106 -15.89 9.59 7.42
C PRO A 106 -15.06 9.77 8.70
N PRO A 107 -15.41 9.10 9.82
CA PRO A 107 -14.74 9.36 11.09
C PRO A 107 -13.24 9.27 10.87
N LEU A 108 -12.47 10.24 11.36
CA LEU A 108 -11.03 10.28 11.08
C LEU A 108 -10.39 8.93 11.45
N PRO A 109 -9.36 8.47 10.73
CA PRO A 109 -8.53 7.38 11.24
C PRO A 109 -8.09 7.73 12.67
N PHE A 110 -7.92 6.74 13.54
CA PHE A 110 -7.45 6.93 14.89
C PHE A 110 -6.19 7.81 14.85
N ALA A 111 -6.30 9.01 15.42
CA ALA A 111 -5.16 9.91 15.63
C ALA A 111 -4.19 9.32 16.66
N LYS A 112 -4.70 8.46 17.54
CA LYS A 112 -3.93 7.65 18.49
C LYS A 112 -3.58 6.30 17.89
N LEU A 113 -2.46 5.74 18.31
CA LEU A 113 -2.04 4.40 17.91
C LEU A 113 -3.07 3.35 18.34
N SER A 114 -3.69 2.72 17.34
CA SER A 114 -4.53 1.54 17.50
C SER A 114 -3.90 0.36 16.80
N ALA A 115 -3.82 -0.76 17.51
CA ALA A 115 -3.35 -2.04 16.98
C ALA A 115 -4.41 -3.11 17.24
N CYS A 116 -5.09 -3.54 16.18
CA CYS A 116 -6.15 -4.54 16.23
C CYS A 116 -5.69 -5.84 15.58
N THR A 117 -5.94 -6.96 16.25
CA THR A 117 -5.61 -8.30 15.77
C THR A 117 -6.52 -8.73 14.62
N ALA A 118 -6.16 -9.81 13.92
CA ALA A 118 -7.04 -10.39 12.90
C ALA A 118 -8.41 -10.78 13.49
N GLN A 119 -8.45 -11.25 14.73
CA GLN A 119 -9.70 -11.58 15.45
C GLN A 119 -10.56 -10.34 15.67
N ASP A 120 -9.96 -9.22 16.06
CA ASP A 120 -10.68 -7.95 16.21
C ASP A 120 -11.31 -7.53 14.87
N TRP A 121 -10.55 -7.59 13.77
CA TRP A 121 -11.04 -7.25 12.43
C TRP A 121 -12.14 -8.19 11.91
N MET A 122 -12.18 -9.44 12.39
CA MET A 122 -13.23 -10.41 12.07
C MET A 122 -14.47 -10.25 12.96
N ASN A 123 -14.40 -9.47 14.05
CA ASN A 123 -15.53 -9.27 14.94
C ASN A 123 -16.65 -8.49 14.21
N PRO A 124 -17.87 -9.05 14.06
CA PRO A 124 -18.96 -8.38 13.36
C PRO A 124 -19.34 -7.05 14.01
N LYS A 125 -19.11 -6.89 15.32
CA LYS A 125 -19.36 -5.63 16.03
C LYS A 125 -18.51 -4.47 15.50
N TYR A 126 -17.40 -4.71 14.82
CA TYR A 126 -16.49 -3.67 14.31
C TYR A 126 -16.56 -3.49 12.78
N ARG A 127 -17.65 -3.95 12.15
CA ARG A 127 -17.76 -3.96 10.68
C ARG A 127 -17.68 -2.58 10.03
N CYS A 128 -18.13 -1.53 10.70
CA CYS A 128 -18.06 -0.14 10.23
C CYS A 128 -16.64 0.42 10.03
N TYR A 129 -15.59 -0.26 10.54
CA TYR A 129 -14.19 0.12 10.27
C TYR A 129 -13.66 -0.41 8.93
N TRP A 130 -14.41 -1.29 8.24
CA TRP A 130 -14.15 -1.73 6.87
C TRP A 130 -14.59 -0.66 5.85
N ARG A 131 -14.01 0.54 5.95
CA ARG A 131 -14.44 1.72 5.16
C ARG A 131 -13.90 1.71 3.75
N THR A 132 -12.57 1.66 3.64
CA THR A 132 -11.87 1.69 2.34
C THR A 132 -11.99 0.37 1.59
N TRP A 133 -12.23 -0.72 2.31
CA TRP A 133 -12.17 -2.07 1.78
C TRP A 133 -13.44 -2.83 2.11
N SER A 134 -13.98 -3.52 1.10
CA SER A 134 -15.03 -4.50 1.36
C SER A 134 -14.37 -5.79 1.87
N PRO A 135 -14.97 -6.46 2.86
CA PRO A 135 -14.56 -7.80 3.30
C PRO A 135 -14.51 -8.83 2.15
N LYS A 136 -15.41 -8.66 1.17
CA LYS A 136 -15.49 -9.48 -0.04
C LYS A 136 -14.48 -9.07 -1.12
N THR A 137 -13.71 -7.99 -0.91
CA THR A 137 -12.68 -7.56 -1.86
C THR A 137 -11.68 -8.69 -2.09
N PRO A 138 -11.37 -9.03 -3.36
CA PRO A 138 -10.30 -9.97 -3.68
C PRO A 138 -8.95 -9.46 -3.20
N ILE A 139 -8.12 -10.33 -2.60
CA ILE A 139 -6.81 -9.94 -2.07
C ILE A 139 -5.89 -9.35 -3.15
N GLY A 140 -6.02 -9.81 -4.39
CA GLY A 140 -5.24 -9.33 -5.53
C GLY A 140 -5.50 -7.87 -5.87
N LEU A 141 -6.62 -7.29 -5.42
CA LEU A 141 -6.92 -5.88 -5.63
C LEU A 141 -5.88 -5.00 -4.95
N TRP A 142 -5.51 -5.35 -3.71
CA TRP A 142 -4.51 -4.66 -2.93
C TRP A 142 -3.11 -5.23 -3.16
N TYR A 143 -2.95 -6.53 -2.92
CA TYR A 143 -1.63 -7.19 -2.90
C TYR A 143 -1.08 -7.54 -4.28
N GLY A 144 -1.90 -7.49 -5.33
CA GLY A 144 -1.47 -7.68 -6.70
C GLY A 144 -1.31 -9.15 -7.14
N PRO A 145 -0.70 -9.37 -8.32
CA PRO A 145 -0.70 -10.68 -8.99
C PRO A 145 0.03 -11.80 -8.24
N ALA A 146 1.07 -11.47 -7.49
CA ALA A 146 1.81 -12.46 -6.69
C ALA A 146 0.90 -13.12 -5.63
N ALA A 147 0.02 -12.32 -5.02
CA ALA A 147 -0.98 -12.82 -4.09
C ALA A 147 -1.99 -13.74 -4.77
N ASN A 148 -2.52 -13.34 -5.93
CA ASN A 148 -3.45 -14.17 -6.71
C ASN A 148 -2.82 -15.52 -7.09
N LYS A 149 -1.55 -15.50 -7.52
CA LYS A 149 -0.82 -16.72 -7.85
C LYS A 149 -0.64 -17.62 -6.62
N ARG A 150 -0.37 -17.05 -5.44
CA ARG A 150 -0.08 -17.82 -4.23
C ARG A 150 -1.34 -18.37 -3.54
N TYR A 151 -2.43 -17.62 -3.52
CA TYR A 151 -3.61 -17.92 -2.70
C TYR A 151 -4.89 -18.17 -3.50
N GLY A 152 -4.84 -17.98 -4.82
CA GLY A 152 -6.01 -18.03 -5.70
C GLY A 152 -6.62 -16.65 -5.94
N SER A 153 -7.14 -16.42 -7.15
CA SER A 153 -7.75 -15.14 -7.57
C SER A 153 -9.09 -14.84 -6.89
N SER A 154 -9.78 -15.87 -6.38
CA SER A 154 -11.05 -15.76 -5.66
C SER A 154 -10.89 -15.51 -4.15
N MET A 155 -9.66 -15.56 -3.62
CA MET A 155 -9.39 -15.33 -2.20
C MET A 155 -9.80 -13.91 -1.82
N THR A 156 -10.68 -13.76 -0.83
CA THR A 156 -11.13 -12.46 -0.31
C THR A 156 -10.33 -12.01 0.92
N LEU A 157 -10.41 -10.73 1.27
CA LEU A 157 -9.81 -10.21 2.50
C LEU A 157 -10.34 -10.93 3.75
N GLU A 158 -11.65 -11.19 3.81
CA GLU A 158 -12.26 -11.90 4.95
C GLU A 158 -11.83 -13.37 5.03
N GLN A 159 -11.76 -14.07 3.90
CA GLN A 159 -11.22 -15.44 3.87
C GLN A 159 -9.74 -15.47 4.25
N GLY A 160 -8.95 -14.50 3.80
CA GLY A 160 -7.54 -14.35 4.15
C GLY A 160 -7.32 -14.15 5.66
N LEU A 161 -8.18 -13.37 6.32
CA LEU A 161 -8.13 -13.17 7.77
C LEU A 161 -8.37 -14.44 8.59
N ARG A 162 -9.06 -15.44 8.03
CA ARG A 162 -9.29 -16.73 8.69
C ARG A 162 -8.10 -17.69 8.56
N GLY A 163 -7.10 -17.36 7.75
CA GLY A 163 -5.96 -18.24 7.49
C GLY A 163 -5.19 -18.61 8.75
N SER A 164 -4.90 -19.90 8.96
CA SER A 164 -4.15 -20.43 10.10
C SER A 164 -3.28 -21.63 9.68
N GLY A 165 -2.41 -22.12 10.58
CA GLY A 165 -1.55 -23.28 10.35
C GLY A 165 -0.37 -22.99 9.42
N GLU A 166 -0.63 -22.91 8.11
CA GLU A 166 0.41 -22.72 7.10
C GLU A 166 1.02 -21.32 7.13
N ILE A 167 2.34 -21.22 7.03
CA ILE A 167 3.06 -19.92 7.14
C ILE A 167 2.58 -18.87 6.13
N ASN A 168 2.15 -19.29 4.94
CA ASN A 168 1.64 -18.38 3.92
C ASN A 168 0.24 -17.87 4.28
N ARG A 169 -0.61 -18.74 4.85
CA ARG A 169 -1.93 -18.35 5.36
C ARG A 169 -1.79 -17.38 6.53
N VAL A 170 -0.83 -17.61 7.42
CA VAL A 170 -0.51 -16.68 8.51
C VAL A 170 0.03 -15.36 7.97
N LEU A 171 0.96 -15.35 7.01
CA LEU A 171 1.44 -14.12 6.36
C LEU A 171 0.27 -13.30 5.78
N LEU A 172 -0.65 -13.97 5.07
CA LEU A 172 -1.82 -13.31 4.48
C LEU A 172 -2.73 -12.73 5.56
N ARG A 173 -3.09 -13.50 6.58
CA ARG A 173 -3.90 -13.03 7.70
C ARG A 173 -3.31 -11.80 8.36
N GLU A 174 -2.04 -11.89 8.78
CA GLU A 174 -1.41 -10.83 9.57
C GLU A 174 -1.15 -9.57 8.72
N SER A 175 -0.83 -9.72 7.44
CA SER A 175 -0.71 -8.58 6.52
C SER A 175 -2.05 -7.90 6.27
N ILE A 176 -3.16 -8.63 6.12
CA ILE A 176 -4.49 -8.02 5.98
C ILE A 176 -4.84 -7.21 7.23
N ALA A 177 -4.66 -7.78 8.42
CA ALA A 177 -4.88 -7.06 9.66
C ALA A 177 -3.97 -5.81 9.78
N ALA A 178 -2.69 -5.91 9.39
CA ALA A 178 -1.76 -4.77 9.39
C ALA A 178 -2.18 -3.69 8.39
N THR A 179 -2.66 -4.06 7.21
CA THR A 179 -3.18 -3.13 6.20
C THR A 179 -4.41 -2.39 6.75
N LEU A 180 -5.35 -3.11 7.34
CA LEU A 180 -6.55 -2.52 7.92
C LEU A 180 -6.22 -1.57 9.08
N ASN A 181 -5.26 -1.95 9.94
CA ASN A 181 -4.72 -1.06 10.97
C ASN A 181 -4.10 0.20 10.37
N ALA A 182 -3.27 0.06 9.34
CA ALA A 182 -2.62 1.20 8.68
C ALA A 182 -3.60 2.20 8.05
N PHE A 183 -4.73 1.72 7.52
CA PHE A 183 -5.79 2.61 7.01
C PHE A 183 -6.61 3.28 8.11
N ASN A 184 -6.68 2.67 9.29
CA ASN A 184 -7.53 3.14 10.37
C ASN A 184 -6.76 3.80 11.52
N SER A 185 -5.42 3.76 11.56
CA SER A 185 -4.58 4.35 12.61
C SER A 185 -3.38 5.04 12.00
N LEU A 186 -3.36 6.38 12.00
CA LEU A 186 -2.27 7.17 11.40
C LEU A 186 -0.88 6.83 11.94
N PRO A 187 -0.67 6.68 13.26
CA PRO A 187 0.65 6.35 13.79
C PRO A 187 0.91 4.83 13.86
N PHE A 188 0.17 3.99 13.12
CA PHE A 188 0.42 2.54 13.11
C PHE A 188 1.85 2.24 12.62
N TYR A 189 2.44 1.16 13.14
CA TYR A 189 3.85 0.81 12.93
C TYR A 189 4.27 0.66 11.45
N TYR A 190 3.31 0.44 10.57
CA TYR A 190 3.50 0.41 9.13
C TYR A 190 2.43 1.27 8.46
N ASN A 191 2.80 2.05 7.45
CA ASN A 191 1.77 2.54 6.52
C ASN A 191 1.34 1.41 5.58
N ALA A 192 0.18 1.57 4.93
CA ALA A 192 -0.42 0.52 4.12
C ALA A 192 0.51 0.10 2.95
N VAL A 193 1.21 1.04 2.33
CA VAL A 193 2.17 0.79 1.24
C VAL A 193 3.32 -0.10 1.73
N GLN A 194 3.84 0.15 2.93
CA GLN A 194 4.90 -0.68 3.54
C GLN A 194 4.41 -2.11 3.79
N VAL A 195 3.19 -2.29 4.29
CA VAL A 195 2.61 -3.63 4.49
C VAL A 195 2.54 -4.37 3.16
N ASN A 196 2.05 -3.71 2.11
CA ASN A 196 1.96 -4.28 0.77
C ASN A 196 3.34 -4.68 0.20
N TYR A 197 4.33 -3.78 0.34
CA TYR A 197 5.70 -4.02 -0.10
C TYR A 197 6.29 -5.24 0.60
N TYR A 198 6.27 -5.27 1.93
CA TYR A 198 6.88 -6.35 2.71
C TYR A 198 6.17 -7.69 2.53
N PHE A 199 4.86 -7.69 2.35
CA PHE A 199 4.11 -8.88 1.97
C PHE A 199 4.60 -9.44 0.62
N ASN A 200 4.72 -8.59 -0.40
CA ASN A 200 5.19 -9.02 -1.71
C ASN A 200 6.68 -9.45 -1.69
N GLN A 201 7.52 -8.81 -0.85
CA GLN A 201 8.88 -9.26 -0.63
C GLN A 201 8.94 -10.64 0.01
N ALA A 202 8.06 -10.91 0.97
CA ALA A 202 7.97 -12.20 1.61
C ALA A 202 7.57 -13.31 0.62
N LEU A 203 6.59 -13.05 -0.24
CA LEU A 203 6.15 -14.00 -1.28
C LEU A 203 7.22 -14.29 -2.34
N ALA A 204 8.05 -13.30 -2.67
CA ALA A 204 9.14 -13.46 -3.62
C ALA A 204 10.42 -14.06 -2.99
N GLY A 205 10.45 -14.19 -1.66
CA GLY A 205 11.60 -14.65 -0.89
C GLY A 205 11.53 -16.12 -0.50
N SER A 206 12.28 -16.46 0.54
CA SER A 206 12.34 -17.79 1.13
C SER A 206 11.23 -18.01 2.18
N SER A 207 11.04 -19.25 2.62
CA SER A 207 10.16 -19.56 3.76
C SER A 207 10.56 -18.81 5.03
N LYS A 208 11.85 -18.49 5.21
CA LYS A 208 12.33 -17.65 6.33
C LYS A 208 11.83 -16.22 6.21
N ASP A 209 11.75 -15.67 5.00
CA ASP A 209 11.21 -14.33 4.76
C ASP A 209 9.70 -14.28 5.03
N VAL A 210 8.97 -15.32 4.62
CA VAL A 210 7.54 -15.49 4.93
C VAL A 210 7.31 -15.51 6.44
N GLN A 211 8.07 -16.33 7.17
CA GLN A 211 7.97 -16.41 8.63
C GLN A 211 8.33 -15.08 9.31
N LYS A 212 9.43 -14.45 8.88
CA LYS A 212 9.90 -13.16 9.41
C LYS A 212 8.82 -12.08 9.28
N TRP A 213 8.25 -11.93 8.09
CA TRP A 213 7.24 -10.89 7.86
C TRP A 213 5.89 -11.21 8.48
N ALA A 214 5.48 -12.48 8.49
CA ALA A 214 4.29 -12.91 9.22
C ALA A 214 4.41 -12.57 10.73
N LEU A 215 5.56 -12.85 11.34
CA LEU A 215 5.82 -12.53 12.74
C LEU A 215 5.86 -11.02 13.01
N ASN A 216 6.50 -10.24 12.13
CA ASN A 216 6.55 -8.78 12.25
C ASN A 216 5.17 -8.15 12.20
N PHE A 217 4.33 -8.57 11.24
CA PHE A 217 2.95 -8.09 11.17
C PHE A 217 2.13 -8.52 12.39
N LYS A 218 2.26 -9.78 12.83
CA LYS A 218 1.59 -10.25 14.05
C LYS A 218 1.95 -9.39 15.26
N ARG A 219 3.24 -9.10 15.45
CA ARG A 219 3.74 -8.23 16.53
C ARG A 219 3.17 -6.82 16.42
N ALA A 220 3.15 -6.22 15.23
CA ALA A 220 2.56 -4.89 15.04
C ALA A 220 1.06 -4.88 15.34
N ASN A 221 0.32 -5.89 14.89
CA ASN A 221 -1.12 -6.04 15.14
C ASN A 221 -1.44 -6.27 16.62
N SER A 222 -0.52 -6.89 17.38
CA SER A 222 -0.61 -7.04 18.84
C SER A 222 0.06 -5.89 19.61
N GLY A 223 0.36 -4.78 18.94
CA GLY A 223 0.89 -3.58 19.58
C GLY A 223 2.33 -3.69 20.09
N TYR A 224 3.19 -4.52 19.50
CA TYR A 224 4.58 -4.78 19.90
C TYR A 224 4.72 -4.98 21.43
N ASN A 225 4.20 -6.11 21.93
CA ASN A 225 4.19 -6.46 23.35
C ASN A 225 3.34 -5.52 24.22
N GLY A 226 2.14 -5.15 23.74
CA GLY A 226 1.16 -4.40 24.53
C GLY A 226 1.40 -2.89 24.62
N LYS A 227 2.35 -2.33 23.85
CA LYS A 227 2.54 -0.87 23.73
C LYS A 227 1.37 -0.17 23.05
N ALA A 228 0.51 -0.92 22.38
CA ALA A 228 -0.74 -0.44 21.81
C ALA A 228 -1.85 -1.48 21.98
N ARG A 229 -3.09 -1.00 22.06
CA ARG A 229 -4.30 -1.83 22.11
C ARG A 229 -5.23 -1.49 20.95
N CYS A 230 -6.19 -2.35 20.69
CA CYS A 230 -7.24 -2.05 19.73
C CYS A 230 -8.17 -0.98 20.31
N LEU A 231 -8.38 0.11 19.57
CA LEU A 231 -9.24 1.23 19.97
C LEU A 231 -10.60 1.21 19.25
N MET A 232 -10.92 0.12 18.55
CA MET A 232 -12.24 -0.06 17.96
C MET A 232 -13.32 -0.13 19.03
N THR A 233 -14.36 0.65 18.84
CA THR A 233 -15.61 0.54 19.58
C THR A 233 -16.65 -0.19 18.74
N PRO A 234 -17.61 -0.91 19.35
CA PRO A 234 -18.73 -1.49 18.61
C PRO A 234 -19.42 -0.42 17.76
N CYS A 235 -19.76 -0.79 16.54
CA CYS A 235 -20.58 0.03 15.66
C CYS A 235 -21.98 0.16 16.27
N LYS A 236 -22.58 1.34 16.09
CA LYS A 236 -23.98 1.58 16.44
C LYS A 236 -24.89 1.03 15.34
#